data_AF-A0A0F8YAI0-F1
#
_entry.id   AF-A0A0F8YAI0-F1
#
_cell.length_a   1.000
_cell.length_b   1.000
_cell.length_c   1.000
_cell.angle_alpha   90.00
_cell.angle_beta   90.00
_cell.angle_gamma   90.00
#
_symmetry.space_group_name_H-M   'P 1'
#
loop_
_entity.id
_entity.type
_entity.pdbx_description
1 polymer ?
#
loop_
_entity_poly.entity_id
_entity_poly.type
_entity_poly.pdbx_seq_one_letter_code
_entity_poly.pdbx_strand_id
1 'polypeptide(L)'
;KRPQSIPQALFYGGAAADSDNLWFGVTLENQRAADERRPHIKRLHRLGYRNLFVSNEPALSPIDWEPWTKLVRWIIAGGESGPGARWTYPDWFRMARDAAKEAKIPFLFKQWGTSKNEDSLSNAAANDAGRNPKEKKGGRL
;
A
#
# COMPACT_ATOMS: atom_id res chain seq x y z
N LYS A 1 7.95 8.44 11.47
CA LYS A 1 8.64 9.33 10.47
C LYS A 1 9.53 8.47 9.57
N ARG A 2 9.73 8.82 8.29
CA ARG A 2 10.53 8.01 7.35
C ARG A 2 11.99 7.92 7.83
N PRO A 3 12.61 6.72 7.92
CA PRO A 3 13.96 6.54 8.46
C PRO A 3 15.03 7.46 7.89
N GLN A 4 15.01 7.69 6.58
CA GLN A 4 15.97 8.55 5.88
C GLN A 4 15.85 10.04 6.22
N SER A 5 14.73 10.47 6.82
CA SER A 5 14.46 11.87 7.17
C SER A 5 14.63 12.15 8.67
N ILE A 6 15.21 11.21 9.41
CA ILE A 6 15.44 11.33 10.85
C ILE A 6 16.85 11.89 11.05
N PRO A 7 17.00 13.06 11.70
CA PRO A 7 18.31 13.60 12.02
C PRO A 7 19.16 12.59 12.77
N GLN A 8 20.45 12.52 12.42
CA GLN A 8 21.41 11.60 13.03
C GLN A 8 21.39 11.69 14.57
N ALA A 9 21.11 12.88 15.11
CA ALA A 9 21.01 13.17 16.55
C ALA A 9 19.97 12.33 17.32
N LEU A 10 18.88 11.88 16.68
CA LEU A 10 17.92 10.96 17.32
C LEU A 10 18.54 9.59 17.64
N PHE A 11 19.67 9.24 17.01
CA PHE A 11 20.39 8.00 17.26
C PHE A 11 21.50 8.14 18.32
N TYR A 12 21.81 9.36 18.79
CA TYR A 12 22.91 9.63 19.72
C TYR A 12 22.48 9.83 21.18
N GLY A 13 21.18 9.94 21.47
CA GLY A 13 20.67 10.40 22.78
C GLY A 13 20.02 9.35 23.69
N GLY A 14 19.84 8.10 23.27
CA GLY A 14 19.20 7.10 24.10
C GLY A 14 19.18 5.74 23.44
N ALA A 15 19.52 4.71 24.20
CA ALA A 15 19.48 3.33 23.74
C ALA A 15 18.08 2.97 23.21
N ALA A 16 18.00 1.97 22.32
CA ALA A 16 16.73 1.40 21.86
C ALA A 16 15.75 1.01 23.01
N ALA A 17 16.25 0.88 24.23
CA ALA A 17 15.50 0.62 25.46
C ALA A 17 14.37 1.64 25.76
N ASP A 18 14.50 2.91 25.35
CA ASP A 18 13.46 3.92 25.59
C ASP A 18 12.53 4.15 24.38
N SER A 19 12.64 3.30 23.35
CA SER A 19 11.98 3.51 22.05
C SER A 19 10.76 2.63 21.80
N ASP A 20 10.26 1.94 22.81
CA ASP A 20 9.15 0.99 22.70
C ASP A 20 7.82 1.62 22.23
N ASN A 21 7.72 2.95 22.25
CA ASN A 21 6.56 3.69 21.74
C ASN A 21 6.80 4.31 20.36
N LEU A 22 8.02 4.21 19.81
CA LEU A 22 8.42 4.87 18.57
C LEU A 22 8.37 3.90 17.39
N TRP A 23 7.51 4.21 16.41
CA TRP A 23 7.39 3.44 15.18
C TRP A 23 8.12 4.09 14.01
N PHE A 24 8.93 3.29 13.32
CA PHE A 24 9.60 3.69 12.09
C PHE A 24 9.14 2.86 10.93
N GLY A 25 8.89 3.49 9.79
CA GLY A 25 8.45 2.74 8.64
C GLY A 25 8.75 3.40 7.32
N VAL A 26 8.71 2.57 6.30
CA VAL A 26 9.00 2.92 4.92
C VAL A 26 7.82 2.60 4.03
N THR A 27 7.64 3.43 3.01
CA THR A 27 6.70 3.16 1.93
C THR A 27 7.38 2.31 0.87
N LEU A 28 6.77 1.19 0.47
CA LEU A 28 7.27 0.35 -0.63
C LEU A 28 6.25 0.33 -1.75
N GLU A 29 6.47 1.10 -2.80
CA GLU A 29 5.52 1.13 -3.91
C GLU A 29 5.75 -0.02 -4.91
N ASN A 30 7.00 -0.49 -5.02
CA ASN A 30 7.46 -1.53 -5.93
C ASN A 30 8.78 -2.18 -5.45
N GLN A 31 9.28 -3.18 -6.16
CA GLN A 31 10.53 -3.89 -5.80
C GLN A 31 11.75 -2.97 -5.73
N ARG A 32 11.89 -2.03 -6.67
CA ARG A 32 12.98 -1.05 -6.65
C ARG A 32 12.97 -0.23 -5.35
N ALA A 33 11.80 0.26 -4.96
CA ALA A 33 11.61 0.97 -3.71
C ALA A 33 11.98 0.12 -2.49
N ALA A 34 11.65 -1.17 -2.53
CA ALA A 34 12.05 -2.13 -1.51
C ALA A 34 13.58 -2.24 -1.41
N ASP A 35 14.27 -2.46 -2.51
CA ASP A 35 15.72 -2.62 -2.52
C ASP A 35 16.46 -1.36 -2.04
N GLU A 36 16.01 -0.18 -2.46
CA GLU A 36 16.56 1.10 -2.04
C GLU A 36 16.37 1.36 -0.52
N ARG A 37 15.23 0.94 0.06
CA ARG A 37 14.86 1.31 1.44
C ARG A 37 15.26 0.28 2.48
N ARG A 38 15.45 -0.99 2.08
CA ARG A 38 15.82 -2.09 2.98
C ARG A 38 17.09 -1.82 3.81
N PRO A 39 18.17 -1.20 3.27
CA PRO A 39 19.36 -0.88 4.07
C PRO A 39 19.06 0.03 5.27
N HIS A 40 18.15 0.99 5.14
CA HIS A 40 17.77 1.90 6.24
C HIS A 40 17.04 1.16 7.36
N ILE A 41 16.10 0.28 7.01
CA ILE A 41 15.36 -0.54 7.98
C ILE A 41 16.29 -1.56 8.64
N LYS A 42 17.21 -2.19 7.89
CA LYS A 42 18.27 -3.04 8.45
C LYS A 42 19.14 -2.29 9.45
N ARG A 43 19.49 -1.03 9.18
CA ARG A 43 20.26 -0.20 10.13
C ARG A 43 19.50 0.00 11.43
N LEU A 44 18.22 0.39 11.38
CA LEU A 44 17.39 0.56 12.57
C LEU A 44 17.26 -0.75 13.36
N HIS A 45 17.00 -1.86 12.67
CA HIS A 45 16.92 -3.17 13.29
C HIS A 45 18.22 -3.56 14.03
N ARG A 46 19.39 -3.30 13.41
CA ARG A 46 20.70 -3.53 14.06
C ARG A 46 20.95 -2.64 15.28
N LEU A 47 20.41 -1.42 15.29
CA LEU A 47 20.50 -0.50 16.43
C LEU A 47 19.55 -0.86 17.58
N GLY A 48 18.76 -1.93 17.45
CA GLY A 48 17.88 -2.42 18.51
C GLY A 48 16.42 -2.00 18.38
N TYR A 49 16.07 -1.14 17.42
CA TYR A 49 14.68 -0.76 17.18
C TYR A 49 13.88 -1.95 16.66
N ARG A 50 12.70 -2.21 17.26
CA ARG A 50 11.84 -3.36 16.91
C ARG A 50 10.51 -2.95 16.30
N ASN A 51 9.99 -1.76 16.64
CA ASN A 51 8.73 -1.24 16.11
C ASN A 51 8.92 -0.66 14.70
N LEU A 52 9.24 -1.56 13.76
CA LEU A 52 9.47 -1.25 12.36
C LEU A 52 8.27 -1.69 11.55
N PHE A 53 7.85 -0.91 10.56
CA PHE A 53 6.71 -1.26 9.70
C PHE A 53 6.97 -0.94 8.23
N VAL A 54 6.20 -1.59 7.38
CA VAL A 54 6.13 -1.28 5.95
C VAL A 54 4.73 -0.84 5.61
N SER A 55 4.64 0.19 4.77
CA SER A 55 3.41 0.57 4.08
C SER A 55 3.60 0.33 2.58
N ASN A 56 3.01 -0.73 2.04
CA ASN A 56 2.93 -1.00 0.61
C ASN A 56 1.78 -0.21 0.00
N GLU A 57 1.96 1.11 -0.03
CA GLU A 57 0.96 2.07 -0.47
C GLU A 57 1.57 3.24 -1.28
N PRO A 58 1.17 3.42 -2.55
CA PRO A 58 0.33 2.49 -3.30
C PRO A 58 1.09 1.20 -3.65
N ALA A 59 0.40 0.06 -3.67
CA ALA A 59 0.96 -1.16 -4.24
C ALA A 59 0.94 -1.08 -5.78
N LEU A 60 2.10 -0.91 -6.42
CA LEU A 60 2.23 -0.71 -7.87
C LEU A 60 2.82 -1.90 -8.62
N SER A 61 3.45 -2.82 -7.88
CA SER A 61 3.99 -4.06 -8.43
C SER A 61 4.15 -5.09 -7.30
N PRO A 62 4.36 -6.38 -7.64
CA PRO A 62 4.80 -7.36 -6.68
C PRO A 62 6.12 -6.92 -5.99
N ILE A 63 6.29 -7.38 -4.75
CA ILE A 63 7.49 -7.21 -3.93
C ILE A 63 7.86 -8.58 -3.37
N ASP A 64 9.15 -8.89 -3.33
CA ASP A 64 9.69 -9.99 -2.54
C ASP A 64 9.63 -9.62 -1.05
N TRP A 65 8.78 -10.31 -0.31
CA TRP A 65 8.51 -10.06 1.10
C TRP A 65 9.43 -10.82 2.05
N GLU A 66 10.14 -11.86 1.61
CA GLU A 66 10.99 -12.70 2.46
C GLU A 66 12.02 -11.86 3.25
N PRO A 67 12.71 -10.88 2.64
CA PRO A 67 13.71 -10.10 3.36
C PRO A 67 13.11 -9.13 4.39
N TRP A 68 11.80 -8.86 4.30
CA TRP A 68 11.09 -7.88 5.12
C TRP A 68 10.45 -8.50 6.35
N THR A 69 9.91 -9.71 6.24
CA THR A 69 9.24 -10.40 7.35
C THR A 69 10.17 -10.67 8.53
N LYS A 70 11.49 -10.67 8.32
CA LYS A 70 12.51 -10.78 9.37
C LYS A 70 12.87 -9.46 10.04
N LEU A 71 12.41 -8.32 9.51
CA LEU A 71 12.82 -6.99 9.93
C LEU A 71 11.68 -6.16 10.53
N VAL A 72 10.44 -6.41 10.10
CA VAL A 72 9.28 -5.56 10.44
C VAL A 72 8.27 -6.30 11.31
N ARG A 73 7.47 -5.51 12.04
CA ARG A 73 6.42 -5.97 12.95
C ARG A 73 5.01 -5.57 12.51
N TRP A 74 4.87 -4.86 11.41
CA TRP A 74 3.56 -4.53 10.85
C TRP A 74 3.68 -4.29 9.35
N ILE A 75 2.75 -4.83 8.58
CA ILE A 75 2.59 -4.58 7.15
C ILE A 75 1.23 -3.93 6.92
N ILE A 76 1.23 -2.82 6.19
CA ILE A 76 0.04 -2.14 5.72
C ILE A 76 0.06 -2.20 4.18
N ALA A 77 -1.06 -2.45 3.52
CA ALA A 77 -1.13 -2.45 2.07
C ALA A 77 -2.41 -1.79 1.55
N GLY A 78 -2.31 -1.09 0.42
CA GLY A 78 -3.44 -0.42 -0.20
C GLY A 78 -3.10 0.22 -1.54
N GLY A 79 -4.14 0.45 -2.36
CA GLY A 79 -4.04 1.13 -3.65
C GLY A 79 -4.07 2.65 -3.53
N GLU A 80 -3.90 3.33 -4.68
CA GLU A 80 -4.03 4.79 -4.76
C GLU A 80 -5.47 5.28 -4.51
N SER A 81 -5.62 6.53 -4.10
CA SER A 81 -6.90 7.20 -3.92
C SER A 81 -6.98 8.46 -4.76
N GLY A 82 -8.20 8.86 -5.13
CA GLY A 82 -8.50 10.12 -5.81
C GLY A 82 -8.59 10.00 -7.34
N PRO A 83 -8.93 11.11 -8.03
CA PRO A 83 -9.02 11.13 -9.49
C PRO A 83 -7.69 10.73 -10.14
N GLY A 84 -7.73 9.82 -11.12
CA GLY A 84 -6.54 9.32 -11.81
C GLY A 84 -5.73 8.26 -11.03
N ALA A 85 -6.28 7.72 -9.93
CA ALA A 85 -5.68 6.61 -9.21
C ALA A 85 -5.36 5.43 -10.14
N ARG A 86 -4.12 4.96 -10.08
CA ARG A 86 -3.62 3.86 -10.91
C ARG A 86 -4.20 2.53 -10.47
N TRP A 87 -4.43 1.72 -11.50
CA TRP A 87 -4.86 0.34 -11.36
C TRP A 87 -3.96 -0.46 -10.42
N THR A 88 -4.60 -1.23 -9.54
CA THR A 88 -3.90 -2.17 -8.68
C THR A 88 -4.44 -3.59 -8.86
N TYR A 89 -3.55 -4.59 -8.82
CA TYR A 89 -3.93 -5.99 -8.88
C TYR A 89 -4.13 -6.55 -7.46
N PRO A 90 -5.28 -7.19 -7.17
CA PRO A 90 -5.56 -7.79 -5.86
C PRO A 90 -4.48 -8.74 -5.33
N ASP A 91 -3.76 -9.41 -6.23
CA ASP A 91 -2.72 -10.37 -5.86
C ASP A 91 -1.54 -9.72 -5.15
N TRP A 92 -1.24 -8.44 -5.41
CA TRP A 92 -0.15 -7.76 -4.72
C TRP A 92 -0.47 -7.58 -3.23
N PHE A 93 -1.72 -7.28 -2.89
CA PHE A 93 -2.19 -7.23 -1.51
C PHE A 93 -2.22 -8.61 -0.86
N ARG A 94 -2.63 -9.65 -1.61
CA ARG A 94 -2.66 -11.04 -1.12
C ARG A 94 -1.26 -11.52 -0.80
N MET A 95 -0.27 -11.25 -1.66
CA MET A 95 1.13 -11.57 -1.40
C MET A 95 1.62 -10.93 -0.09
N ALA A 96 1.32 -9.64 0.13
CA ALA A 96 1.67 -8.95 1.37
C ALA A 96 0.98 -9.57 2.61
N ARG A 97 -0.32 -9.85 2.50
CA ARG A 97 -1.12 -10.50 3.55
C ARG A 97 -0.58 -11.89 3.88
N ASP A 98 -0.27 -12.69 2.86
CA ASP A 98 0.14 -14.09 3.03
C ASP A 98 1.55 -14.15 3.64
N ALA A 99 2.46 -13.27 3.21
CA ALA A 99 3.77 -13.12 3.86
C ALA A 99 3.64 -12.65 5.33
N ALA A 100 2.74 -11.72 5.62
CA ALA A 100 2.47 -11.29 6.98
C ALA A 100 1.91 -12.43 7.84
N LYS A 101 0.95 -13.21 7.30
CA LYS A 101 0.33 -14.36 7.96
C LYS A 101 1.36 -15.44 8.27
N GLU A 102 2.19 -15.81 7.30
CA GLU A 102 3.27 -16.79 7.45
C GLU A 102 4.23 -16.39 8.58
N ALA A 103 4.59 -15.10 8.62
CA ALA A 103 5.50 -14.53 9.61
C ALA A 103 4.84 -14.14 10.94
N LYS A 104 3.52 -14.34 11.10
CA LYS A 104 2.73 -13.91 12.26
C LYS A 104 2.84 -12.41 12.56
N ILE A 105 2.92 -11.59 11.50
CA ILE A 105 2.97 -10.14 11.55
C ILE A 105 1.55 -9.59 11.35
N PRO A 106 1.08 -8.63 12.18
CA PRO A 106 -0.14 -7.89 11.91
C PRO A 106 -0.20 -7.34 10.47
N PHE A 107 -1.37 -7.42 9.86
CA PHE A 107 -1.62 -6.92 8.51
C PHE A 107 -2.84 -6.00 8.52
N LEU A 108 -2.71 -4.81 7.93
CA LEU A 108 -3.82 -3.91 7.67
C LEU A 108 -4.00 -3.74 6.16
N PHE A 109 -5.17 -4.10 5.66
CA PHE A 109 -5.60 -3.72 4.32
C PHE A 109 -6.34 -2.39 4.39
N LYS A 110 -5.79 -1.35 3.75
CA LYS A 110 -6.35 0.00 3.82
C LYS A 110 -7.48 0.20 2.80
N GLN A 111 -7.21 -0.07 1.52
CA GLN A 111 -8.18 0.12 0.43
C GLN A 111 -7.70 -0.55 -0.86
N TRP A 112 -8.63 -0.84 -1.78
CA TRP A 112 -8.31 -1.43 -3.08
C TRP A 112 -7.61 -0.47 -4.04
N GLY A 113 -7.93 0.82 -3.98
CA GLY A 113 -7.68 1.75 -5.08
C GLY A 113 -8.61 1.44 -6.26
N THR A 114 -8.19 1.76 -7.49
CA THR A 114 -9.00 1.48 -8.69
C THR A 114 -8.81 0.02 -9.14
N SER A 115 -9.93 -0.67 -9.40
CA SER A 115 -9.96 -2.09 -9.79
C SER A 115 -10.70 -2.28 -11.11
N LYS A 116 -10.23 -3.16 -12.01
CA LYS A 116 -10.74 -3.34 -13.40
C LYS A 116 -12.26 -3.53 -13.52
N ASN A 117 -12.96 -3.80 -12.41
CA ASN A 117 -14.39 -4.03 -12.37
C ASN A 117 -15.23 -2.78 -12.08
N GLU A 118 -14.64 -1.66 -11.66
CA GLU A 118 -15.41 -0.46 -11.28
C GLU A 118 -15.60 0.55 -12.43
N ASP A 119 -14.63 0.70 -13.34
CA ASP A 119 -14.76 1.67 -14.45
C ASP A 119 -15.73 1.22 -15.55
N SER A 120 -16.03 -0.08 -15.64
CA SER A 120 -17.07 -0.60 -16.54
C SER A 120 -18.48 -0.46 -15.97
N LEU A 121 -18.63 -0.34 -14.64
CA LEU A 121 -19.92 -0.17 -13.98
C LEU A 121 -20.27 1.32 -13.77
N SER A 122 -19.29 2.19 -13.54
CA SER A 122 -19.52 3.64 -13.39
C SER A 122 -19.86 4.33 -14.72
N ASN A 123 -19.23 3.91 -15.82
CA ASN A 123 -19.50 4.47 -17.16
C ASN A 123 -20.74 3.87 -17.86
N ALA A 124 -21.20 2.69 -17.45
CA ALA A 124 -22.43 2.10 -17.97
C ALA A 124 -23.67 2.75 -17.32
N ALA A 125 -23.64 3.01 -16.02
CA ALA A 125 -24.75 3.66 -15.30
C ALA A 125 -24.94 5.14 -15.72
N ALA A 126 -23.87 5.85 -16.08
CA ALA A 126 -23.94 7.23 -16.56
C ALA A 126 -24.47 7.37 -18.00
N ASN A 127 -24.28 6.35 -18.84
CA ASN A 127 -24.74 6.36 -20.24
C ASN A 127 -26.19 5.85 -20.42
N ASP A 128 -26.74 5.11 -19.46
CA ASP A 128 -28.12 4.60 -19.55
C ASP A 128 -29.16 5.58 -18.98
N ALA A 129 -28.76 6.45 -18.04
CA ALA A 129 -29.64 7.47 -17.44
C ALA A 129 -30.05 8.61 -18.40
N GLY A 130 -29.54 8.63 -19.64
CA GLY A 130 -29.80 9.67 -20.64
C GLY A 130 -30.79 9.32 -21.76
N ARG A 131 -31.29 8.07 -21.84
CA ARG A 131 -32.16 7.65 -22.96
C ARG A 131 -33.64 7.74 -22.60
N ASN A 132 -34.22 8.91 -22.83
CA ASN A 132 -35.66 9.14 -22.65
C ASN A 132 -36.46 8.40 -23.76
N PRO A 133 -37.37 7.45 -23.45
CA PRO A 133 -38.07 6.67 -24.47
C PRO A 133 -39.35 7.39 -24.92
N LYS A 134 -39.23 8.51 -25.64
CA LYS A 134 -40.38 9.12 -26.34
C LYS A 134 -39.94 9.80 -27.63
N GLU A 135 -40.06 9.09 -28.75
CA GLU A 135 -40.66 9.57 -30.01
C GLU A 135 -40.61 8.48 -31.09
N LYS A 136 -41.72 7.73 -31.20
CA LYS A 136 -42.16 7.14 -32.47
C LYS A 136 -43.59 7.62 -32.73
N LYS A 137 -43.72 8.76 -33.39
CA LYS A 137 -44.85 9.16 -34.23
C LYS A 137 -44.23 9.37 -35.62
N GLY A 138 -44.74 8.92 -36.74
CA GLY A 138 -45.97 8.29 -37.15
C GLY A 138 -45.84 8.21 -38.68
N GLY A 139 -46.32 7.13 -39.30
CA GLY A 139 -46.26 7.01 -40.76
C GLY A 139 -47.25 7.91 -41.47
N ARG A 140 -46.96 8.26 -42.72
CA ARG A 140 -47.89 8.15 -43.85
C ARG A 140 -47.17 8.35 -45.19
N LEU A 141 -47.50 7.41 -46.09
CA LEU A 141 -47.65 7.46 -47.55
C LEU A 141 -46.64 8.29 -48.37
#